data_AF-A0A9R0DSU1-F1
#
_entry.id   AF-A0A9R0DSU1-F1
#
_cell.length_a   1.000
_cell.length_b   1.000
_cell.length_c   1.000
_cell.angle_alpha   90.00
_cell.angle_beta   90.00
_cell.angle_gamma   90.00
#
_symmetry.space_group_name_H-M   'P 1'
#
loop_
_entity.id
_entity.type
_entity.pdbx_description
1 polymer ?
#
loop_
_entity_poly.entity_id
_entity_poly.type
_entity_poly.pdbx_seq_one_letter_code
_entity_poly.pdbx_strand_id
1 'polypeptide(L)'
;MEGVLKVADFGLAREYGLPPRQYTPGIVTLWYRAPELLLISDEYCTPIDMWSIGCIFAELVTLRPLFPGRSDVDQINKIFEGLGTPTDTTWPGYSELPVGNVMFQKHPTGRLREMIRNNLLSDDGLSLLEEFLLYDPVNRMTAAAALDHAYFKEQPVAIEPDMMPTWPAKSEDTPQLQLSP
;
A
#
# COMPACT_ATOMS: atom_id res chain seq x y z
N MET A 1 10.12 -9.53 23.18
CA MET A 1 10.27 -8.86 21.87
C MET A 1 10.09 -7.37 22.11
N GLU A 2 10.98 -6.51 21.63
CA GLU A 2 11.03 -5.07 21.92
C GLU A 2 10.06 -4.22 21.06
N GLY A 3 9.07 -4.83 20.42
CA GLY A 3 8.10 -4.15 19.53
C GLY A 3 8.68 -3.49 18.27
N VAL A 4 9.99 -3.64 18.01
CA VAL A 4 10.66 -3.07 16.84
C VAL A 4 10.34 -3.89 15.58
N LEU A 5 9.68 -3.25 14.61
CA LEU A 5 9.47 -3.81 13.27
C LEU A 5 10.79 -3.82 12.49
N LYS A 6 11.06 -4.93 11.79
CA LYS A 6 12.22 -5.06 10.90
C LYS A 6 11.74 -5.55 9.55
N VAL A 7 12.17 -4.88 8.48
CA VAL A 7 11.97 -5.39 7.12
C VAL A 7 12.83 -6.63 6.95
N ALA A 8 12.23 -7.68 6.40
CA ALA A 8 12.87 -8.96 6.14
C ALA A 8 12.60 -9.39 4.69
N ASP A 9 13.22 -10.50 4.29
CA ASP A 9 13.11 -11.07 2.95
C ASP A 9 13.58 -10.11 1.83
N PHE A 10 14.90 -9.93 1.77
CA PHE A 10 15.56 -9.19 0.70
C PHE A 10 15.82 -10.08 -0.54
N GLY A 11 15.15 -11.23 -0.68
CA GLY A 11 15.39 -12.19 -1.77
C GLY A 11 15.12 -11.62 -3.17
N LEU A 12 14.36 -10.53 -3.25
CA LEU A 12 14.02 -9.82 -4.48
C LEU A 12 14.55 -8.38 -4.51
N ALA A 13 15.30 -7.98 -3.48
CA ALA A 13 15.93 -6.67 -3.46
C ALA A 13 16.95 -6.56 -4.60
N ARG A 14 17.01 -5.39 -5.22
CA ARG A 14 17.95 -5.10 -6.31
C ARG A 14 18.68 -3.79 -6.01
N GLU A 15 19.97 -3.76 -6.29
CA GLU A 15 20.72 -2.51 -6.26
C GLU A 15 20.16 -1.56 -7.31
N TYR A 16 19.93 -0.31 -6.89
CA TYR A 16 19.62 0.77 -7.81
C TYR A 16 20.88 1.15 -8.59
N GLY A 17 20.88 0.96 -9.91
CA GLY A 17 22.03 1.25 -10.74
C GLY A 17 21.75 1.03 -12.23
N LEU A 18 22.47 1.76 -13.07
CA LEU A 18 22.42 1.60 -14.52
C LEU A 18 23.23 0.36 -14.94
N PRO A 19 22.75 -0.45 -15.90
CA PRO A 19 21.47 -0.33 -16.61
C PRO A 19 20.30 -0.95 -15.82
N PRO A 20 19.07 -0.42 -15.98
CA PRO A 20 17.88 -1.03 -15.38
C PRO A 20 17.72 -2.47 -15.89
N ARG A 21 17.68 -3.45 -14.98
CA ARG A 21 17.50 -4.86 -15.32
C ARG A 21 16.02 -5.24 -15.30
N GLN A 22 15.59 -5.93 -16.35
CA GLN A 22 14.22 -6.39 -16.58
C GLN A 22 13.65 -7.23 -15.42
N TYR A 23 12.33 -7.12 -15.22
CA TYR A 23 11.55 -7.89 -14.24
C TYR A 23 11.54 -9.39 -14.60
N THR A 24 11.44 -10.25 -13.58
CA THR A 24 11.10 -11.67 -13.78
C THR A 24 9.64 -11.86 -13.38
N PRO A 25 8.71 -12.01 -14.35
CA PRO A 25 7.30 -12.25 -14.05
C PRO A 25 7.12 -13.46 -13.12
N GLY A 26 6.40 -13.29 -12.01
CA GLY A 26 5.78 -14.41 -11.29
C GLY A 26 6.30 -14.80 -9.91
N ILE A 27 7.09 -13.97 -9.19
CA ILE A 27 7.64 -14.35 -7.86
C ILE A 27 7.31 -13.31 -6.75
N VAL A 28 6.16 -12.63 -6.81
CA VAL A 28 5.74 -11.68 -5.74
C VAL A 28 4.24 -11.72 -5.54
N THR A 29 3.78 -11.51 -4.31
CA THR A 29 2.38 -11.23 -3.97
C THR A 29 1.85 -10.07 -4.82
N LEU A 30 0.88 -10.37 -5.69
CA LEU A 30 0.33 -9.46 -6.69
C LEU A 30 -0.32 -8.20 -6.10
N TRP A 31 -0.86 -8.31 -4.88
CA TRP A 31 -1.73 -7.31 -4.26
C TRP A 31 -1.07 -5.96 -3.97
N TYR A 32 0.26 -5.93 -3.90
CA TYR A 32 1.05 -4.75 -3.58
C TYR A 32 1.78 -4.17 -4.80
N ARG A 33 1.57 -4.71 -6.00
CA ARG A 33 2.27 -4.23 -7.21
C ARG A 33 1.67 -2.89 -7.68
N ALA A 34 2.57 -1.96 -8.00
CA ALA A 34 2.25 -0.65 -8.54
C ALA A 34 1.69 -0.74 -9.98
N PRO A 35 0.80 0.19 -10.39
CA PRO A 35 0.17 0.15 -11.70
C PRO A 35 1.18 0.26 -12.85
N GLU A 36 2.23 1.07 -12.73
CA GLU A 36 3.28 1.20 -13.74
C GLU A 36 4.04 -0.11 -13.98
N LEU A 37 4.22 -0.93 -12.94
CA LEU A 37 4.85 -2.24 -13.07
C LEU A 37 3.95 -3.22 -13.84
N LEU A 38 2.64 -3.11 -13.67
CA LEU A 38 1.64 -3.96 -14.32
C LEU A 38 1.36 -3.50 -15.78
N LEU A 39 1.57 -2.21 -16.08
CA LEU A 39 1.17 -1.61 -17.36
C LEU A 39 2.32 -1.33 -18.33
N ILE A 40 3.50 -0.92 -17.82
CA ILE A 40 4.57 -0.37 -18.66
C ILE A 40 5.71 -1.39 -18.83
N SER A 41 5.91 -2.29 -17.86
CA SER A 41 6.98 -3.29 -17.77
C SER A 41 8.33 -2.85 -18.33
N ASP A 42 9.27 -2.51 -17.43
CA ASP A 42 10.65 -3.04 -17.43
C ASP A 42 11.62 -2.23 -16.56
N GLU A 43 11.25 -1.03 -16.10
CA GLU A 43 12.11 -0.19 -15.26
C GLU A 43 11.64 -0.15 -13.81
N TYR A 44 12.48 -0.69 -12.91
CA TYR A 44 12.29 -0.55 -11.47
C TYR A 44 12.68 0.85 -11.02
N CYS A 45 11.83 1.48 -10.24
CA CYS A 45 12.14 2.75 -9.58
C CYS A 45 11.66 2.71 -8.12
N THR A 46 12.30 3.50 -7.27
CA THR A 46 11.98 3.59 -5.84
C THR A 46 10.50 3.90 -5.52
N PRO A 47 9.71 4.61 -6.37
CA PRO A 47 8.28 4.80 -6.14
C PRO A 47 7.43 3.54 -6.06
N ILE A 48 7.84 2.40 -6.64
CA ILE A 48 7.03 1.16 -6.58
C ILE A 48 6.93 0.61 -5.15
N ASP A 49 7.98 0.81 -4.35
CA ASP A 49 8.01 0.42 -2.94
C ASP A 49 7.03 1.29 -2.13
N MET A 50 6.93 2.57 -2.49
CA MET A 50 6.03 3.52 -1.84
C MET A 50 4.55 3.18 -2.11
N TRP A 51 4.22 2.69 -3.31
CA TRP A 51 2.90 2.13 -3.58
C TRP A 51 2.59 0.91 -2.71
N SER A 52 3.57 0.01 -2.57
CA SER A 52 3.44 -1.18 -1.72
C SER A 52 3.19 -0.79 -0.26
N ILE A 53 3.89 0.23 0.24
CA ILE A 53 3.68 0.82 1.57
C ILE A 53 2.25 1.35 1.71
N GLY A 54 1.72 2.08 0.72
CA GLY A 54 0.33 2.55 0.74
C GLY A 54 -0.68 1.39 0.85
N CYS A 55 -0.46 0.32 0.09
CA CYS A 55 -1.30 -0.88 0.18
C CYS A 55 -1.22 -1.56 1.56
N ILE A 56 -0.01 -1.70 2.13
CA ILE A 56 0.20 -2.26 3.48
C ILE A 56 -0.44 -1.37 4.53
N PHE A 57 -0.32 -0.05 4.40
CA PHE A 57 -0.89 0.91 5.35
C PHE A 57 -2.42 0.79 5.39
N ALA A 58 -3.07 0.77 4.22
CA ALA A 58 -4.50 0.53 4.13
C ALA A 58 -4.92 -0.84 4.70
N GLU A 59 -4.11 -1.87 4.49
CA GLU A 59 -4.38 -3.21 5.03
C GLU A 59 -4.23 -3.27 6.55
N LEU A 60 -3.25 -2.58 7.14
CA LEU A 60 -3.10 -2.49 8.59
C LEU A 60 -4.32 -1.81 9.24
N VAL A 61 -4.86 -0.78 8.59
CA VAL A 61 -6.04 -0.05 9.06
C VAL A 61 -7.31 -0.89 8.93
N THR A 62 -7.50 -1.56 7.80
CA THR A 62 -8.76 -2.25 7.47
C THR A 62 -8.78 -3.74 7.81
N LEU A 63 -7.60 -4.29 8.16
CA LEU A 63 -7.32 -5.72 8.32
C LEU A 63 -7.70 -6.55 7.08
N ARG A 64 -7.67 -5.93 5.90
CA ARG A 64 -8.03 -6.54 4.62
C ARG A 64 -7.12 -6.00 3.52
N PRO A 65 -6.71 -6.84 2.56
CA PRO A 65 -5.91 -6.36 1.43
C PRO A 65 -6.70 -5.32 0.63
N LEU A 66 -6.03 -4.22 0.29
CA LEU A 66 -6.66 -3.10 -0.42
C LEU A 66 -7.07 -3.49 -1.84
N PHE A 67 -6.18 -4.18 -2.58
CA PHE A 67 -6.41 -4.62 -3.96
C PHE A 67 -6.10 -6.12 -4.12
N PRO A 68 -7.04 -7.02 -3.78
CA PRO A 68 -6.81 -8.46 -3.81
C PRO A 68 -7.07 -9.07 -5.20
N GLY A 69 -6.26 -8.70 -6.19
CA GLY A 69 -6.36 -9.23 -7.56
C GLY A 69 -5.84 -10.66 -7.69
N ARG A 70 -6.35 -11.38 -8.71
CA ARG A 70 -6.00 -12.78 -9.03
C ARG A 70 -5.13 -12.93 -10.29
N SER A 71 -5.04 -11.89 -11.10
CA SER A 71 -4.19 -11.78 -12.30
C SER A 71 -3.80 -10.31 -12.49
N ASP A 72 -2.78 -10.01 -13.29
CA ASP A 72 -2.34 -8.62 -13.51
C ASP A 72 -3.50 -7.74 -14.03
N VAL A 73 -4.36 -8.28 -14.90
CA VAL A 73 -5.56 -7.59 -15.41
C VAL A 73 -6.60 -7.37 -14.30
N ASP A 74 -6.85 -8.38 -13.45
CA ASP A 74 -7.78 -8.25 -12.32
C ASP A 74 -7.24 -7.26 -11.28
N GLN A 75 -5.93 -7.26 -11.02
CA GLN A 75 -5.26 -6.32 -10.13
C GLN A 75 -5.46 -4.88 -10.60
N ILE A 76 -5.25 -4.59 -11.89
CA ILE A 76 -5.51 -3.26 -12.45
C ILE A 76 -6.98 -2.87 -12.33
N ASN A 77 -7.92 -3.79 -12.61
CA ASN A 77 -9.34 -3.51 -12.43
C ASN A 77 -9.66 -3.14 -10.98
N LYS A 78 -9.10 -3.84 -9.99
CA LYS A 78 -9.29 -3.54 -8.57
C LYS A 78 -8.72 -2.18 -8.17
N ILE A 79 -7.56 -1.82 -8.72
CA ILE A 79 -6.97 -0.49 -8.52
C ILE A 79 -7.91 0.58 -9.08
N PHE A 80 -8.41 0.41 -10.30
CA PHE A 80 -9.31 1.37 -10.94
C PHE A 80 -10.67 1.46 -10.23
N GLU A 81 -11.22 0.34 -9.74
CA GLU A 81 -12.45 0.33 -8.94
C GLU A 81 -12.32 1.18 -7.66
N GLY A 82 -11.13 1.20 -7.05
CA GLY A 82 -10.87 1.91 -5.79
C GLY A 82 -10.42 3.36 -5.94
N LEU A 83 -9.55 3.65 -6.91
CA LEU A 83 -8.97 4.97 -7.10
C LEU A 83 -9.63 5.77 -8.25
N GLY A 84 -10.40 5.09 -9.10
CA GLY A 84 -10.91 5.61 -10.36
C GLY A 84 -9.94 5.35 -11.52
N THR A 85 -10.46 5.38 -12.75
CA THR A 85 -9.62 5.17 -13.95
C THR A 85 -8.71 6.38 -14.17
N PRO A 86 -7.39 6.19 -14.40
CA PRO A 86 -6.47 7.28 -14.64
C PRO A 86 -6.77 8.03 -15.94
N THR A 87 -6.32 9.28 -15.98
CA THR A 87 -6.40 10.20 -17.11
C THR A 87 -5.01 10.84 -17.29
N ASP A 88 -4.76 11.49 -18.43
CA ASP A 88 -3.47 12.19 -18.63
C ASP A 88 -3.22 13.34 -17.64
N THR A 89 -4.24 13.76 -16.87
CA THR A 89 -4.09 14.71 -15.77
C THR A 89 -3.61 14.05 -14.48
N THR A 90 -4.00 12.80 -14.21
CA THR A 90 -3.59 12.07 -13.00
C THR A 90 -2.36 11.21 -13.23
N TRP A 91 -2.10 10.84 -14.48
CA TRP A 91 -0.91 10.13 -14.92
C TRP A 91 -0.55 10.56 -16.35
N PRO A 92 0.35 11.55 -16.50
CA PRO A 92 0.80 12.02 -17.81
C PRO A 92 1.37 10.89 -18.66
N GLY A 93 0.87 10.74 -19.89
CA GLY A 93 1.29 9.69 -20.82
C GLY A 93 0.52 8.37 -20.69
N TYR A 94 -0.47 8.27 -19.79
CA TYR A 94 -1.31 7.08 -19.64
C TYR A 94 -2.01 6.69 -20.94
N SER A 95 -2.54 7.66 -21.69
CA SER A 95 -3.22 7.40 -22.97
C SER A 95 -2.31 6.82 -24.06
N GLU A 96 -0.99 6.98 -23.92
CA GLU A 96 0.02 6.52 -24.88
C GLU A 96 0.53 5.12 -24.54
N LEU A 97 0.19 4.57 -23.37
CA LEU A 97 0.65 3.27 -22.96
C LEU A 97 0.07 2.16 -23.86
N PRO A 98 0.86 1.14 -24.23
CA PRO A 98 0.45 0.05 -25.12
C PRO A 98 -0.71 -0.83 -24.56
N VAL A 99 -1.20 -0.51 -23.37
CA VAL A 99 -2.35 -1.12 -22.69
C VAL A 99 -3.70 -0.67 -23.26
N GLY A 100 -3.72 0.31 -24.18
CA GLY A 100 -4.95 0.83 -24.81
C GLY A 100 -5.85 -0.21 -25.49
N ASN A 101 -5.39 -1.45 -25.67
CA ASN A 101 -6.18 -2.56 -26.22
C ASN A 101 -6.92 -3.39 -25.16
N VAL A 102 -6.67 -3.21 -23.86
CA VAL A 102 -7.46 -3.83 -22.78
C VAL A 102 -8.53 -2.80 -22.37
N MET A 103 -9.77 -3.02 -22.80
CA MET A 103 -10.91 -2.20 -22.37
C MET A 103 -11.18 -2.44 -20.88
N PHE A 104 -10.56 -1.64 -20.01
CA PHE A 104 -10.99 -1.54 -18.62
C PHE A 104 -12.30 -0.75 -18.54
N GLN A 105 -13.19 -1.16 -17.64
CA GLN A 105 -14.38 -0.36 -17.35
C GLN A 105 -13.95 0.98 -16.73
N LYS A 106 -14.64 2.06 -17.09
CA LYS A 106 -14.38 3.36 -16.47
C LYS A 106 -15.00 3.40 -15.08
N HIS A 107 -14.18 3.75 -14.09
CA HIS A 107 -14.58 3.88 -12.70
C HIS A 107 -14.44 5.33 -12.24
N PRO A 108 -15.40 5.85 -11.44
CA PRO A 108 -15.30 7.19 -10.87
C PRO A 108 -14.19 7.27 -9.82
N THR A 109 -13.62 8.45 -9.63
CA THR A 109 -12.61 8.73 -8.59
C THR A 109 -13.24 8.86 -7.20
N GLY A 110 -12.40 8.83 -6.16
CA GLY A 110 -12.79 9.18 -4.79
C GLY A 110 -13.39 8.04 -3.94
N ARG A 111 -13.28 6.78 -4.39
CA ARG A 111 -13.80 5.62 -3.64
C ARG A 111 -12.86 5.10 -2.55
N LEU A 112 -11.61 5.56 -2.51
CA LEU A 112 -10.64 5.15 -1.50
C LEU A 112 -11.15 5.39 -0.08
N ARG A 113 -11.74 6.57 0.19
CA ARG A 113 -12.32 6.90 1.50
C ARG A 113 -13.42 5.90 1.92
N GLU A 114 -14.24 5.45 0.97
CA GLU A 114 -15.27 4.45 1.21
C GLU A 114 -14.67 3.06 1.52
N MET A 115 -13.60 2.68 0.81
CA MET A 115 -12.88 1.42 1.02
C MET A 115 -12.24 1.34 2.40
N ILE A 116 -11.70 2.46 2.88
CA ILE A 116 -11.04 2.57 4.19
C ILE A 116 -12.05 2.54 5.36
N ARG A 117 -13.36 2.46 5.10
CA ARG A 117 -14.45 2.61 6.08
C ARG A 117 -14.34 3.94 6.81
N ASN A 118 -15.31 4.81 6.54
CA ASN A 118 -15.42 6.13 7.17
C ASN A 118 -15.12 6.05 8.67
N ASN A 119 -14.10 6.80 9.11
CA ASN A 119 -13.61 6.97 10.49
C ASN A 119 -12.49 6.04 11.00
N LEU A 120 -11.89 5.17 10.17
CA LEU A 120 -10.68 4.43 10.60
C LEU A 120 -9.37 5.24 10.48
N LEU A 121 -9.36 6.24 9.61
CA LEU A 121 -8.25 7.21 9.47
C LEU A 121 -8.76 8.63 9.68
N SER A 122 -7.88 9.48 10.22
CA SER A 122 -8.00 10.93 10.19
C SER A 122 -7.91 11.46 8.76
N ASP A 123 -8.21 12.74 8.57
CA ASP A 123 -8.00 13.39 7.27
C ASP A 123 -6.51 13.41 6.88
N ASP A 124 -5.59 13.61 7.83
CA ASP A 124 -4.14 13.53 7.58
C ASP A 124 -3.71 12.10 7.21
N GLY A 125 -4.28 11.09 7.84
CA GLY A 125 -3.99 9.68 7.51
C GLY A 125 -4.48 9.30 6.13
N LEU A 126 -5.66 9.81 5.74
CA LEU A 126 -6.15 9.62 4.37
C LEU A 126 -5.29 10.39 3.35
N SER A 127 -4.88 11.63 3.64
CA SER A 127 -3.97 12.40 2.78
C SER A 127 -2.68 11.64 2.52
N LEU A 128 -2.05 11.13 3.58
CA LEU A 128 -0.83 10.33 3.45
C LEU A 128 -1.04 9.10 2.56
N LEU A 129 -2.17 8.40 2.75
CA LEU A 129 -2.52 7.23 1.95
C LEU A 129 -2.74 7.59 0.46
N GLU A 130 -3.43 8.70 0.17
CA GLU A 130 -3.65 9.20 -1.18
C GLU A 130 -2.32 9.56 -1.86
N GLU A 131 -1.38 10.15 -1.13
CA GLU A 131 -0.05 10.53 -1.62
C GLU A 131 0.86 9.31 -1.90
N PHE A 132 0.70 8.20 -1.17
CA PHE A 132 1.34 6.91 -1.51
C PHE A 132 0.72 6.23 -2.74
N LEU A 133 -0.58 6.44 -2.99
CA LEU A 133 -1.34 5.77 -4.04
C LEU A 133 -1.54 6.62 -5.31
N LEU A 134 -0.69 7.63 -5.52
CA LEU A 134 -0.66 8.37 -6.78
C LEU A 134 -0.25 7.47 -7.95
N TYR A 135 -0.98 7.58 -9.06
CA TYR A 135 -0.70 6.84 -10.29
C TYR A 135 0.65 7.22 -10.88
N ASP A 136 0.91 8.52 -11.01
CA ASP A 136 2.19 9.03 -11.52
C ASP A 136 3.33 8.75 -10.51
N PRO A 137 4.29 7.87 -10.84
CA PRO A 137 5.40 7.55 -9.94
C PRO A 137 6.32 8.75 -9.69
N VAL A 138 6.37 9.75 -10.57
CA VAL A 138 7.21 10.95 -10.40
C VAL A 138 6.71 11.82 -9.25
N ASN A 139 5.39 11.90 -9.10
CA ASN A 139 4.73 12.73 -8.09
C ASN A 139 4.39 11.94 -6.81
N ARG A 140 4.60 10.62 -6.79
CA ARG A 140 4.30 9.77 -5.64
C ARG A 140 5.19 10.10 -4.44
N MET A 141 4.60 10.08 -3.25
CA MET A 141 5.28 10.33 -1.97
C MET A 141 6.57 9.50 -1.84
N THR A 142 7.66 10.16 -1.43
CA THR A 142 8.93 9.49 -1.12
C THR A 142 8.98 9.10 0.36
N ALA A 143 9.79 8.09 0.71
CA ALA A 143 9.97 7.68 2.11
C ALA A 143 10.47 8.84 2.99
N ALA A 144 11.41 9.64 2.49
CA ALA A 144 11.93 10.79 3.23
C ALA A 144 10.87 11.84 3.51
N ALA A 145 10.05 12.20 2.52
CA ALA A 145 8.96 13.16 2.69
C ALA A 145 7.84 12.60 3.59
N ALA A 146 7.56 11.29 3.51
CA ALA A 146 6.54 10.66 4.34
C ALA A 146 6.85 10.75 5.84
N LEU A 147 8.13 10.62 6.23
CA LEU A 147 8.54 10.72 7.64
C LEU A 147 8.22 12.10 8.26
N ASP A 148 8.11 13.14 7.44
CA ASP A 148 7.77 14.49 7.88
C ASP A 148 6.26 14.81 7.82
N HIS A 149 5.43 13.87 7.36
CA HIS A 149 4.01 14.07 7.16
C HIS A 149 3.24 14.33 8.47
N ALA A 150 2.19 15.15 8.40
CA ALA A 150 1.38 15.58 9.56
C ALA A 150 0.76 14.39 10.32
N TYR A 151 0.38 13.33 9.60
CA TYR A 151 -0.12 12.08 10.16
C TYR A 151 0.77 11.46 11.25
N PHE A 152 2.10 11.56 11.15
CA PHE A 152 3.00 11.03 12.18
C PHE A 152 3.16 11.96 13.39
N LYS A 153 2.57 13.16 13.34
CA LYS A 153 2.66 14.22 14.35
C LYS A 153 1.31 14.52 15.01
N GLU A 154 0.20 13.97 14.49
CA GLU A 154 -1.14 14.17 15.05
C GLU A 154 -1.38 13.30 16.31
N GLN A 155 -2.51 13.56 16.99
CA GLN A 155 -2.95 12.76 18.14
C GLN A 155 -3.96 11.68 17.69
N PRO A 156 -3.91 10.47 18.27
CA PRO A 156 -2.96 10.01 19.28
C PRO A 156 -1.57 9.75 18.69
N VAL A 157 -0.52 10.10 19.45
CA VAL A 157 0.85 9.76 19.06
C VAL A 157 1.07 8.25 19.03
N ALA A 158 2.06 7.81 18.24
CA ALA A 158 2.47 6.41 18.17
C ALA A 158 2.82 5.86 19.56
N ILE A 159 2.42 4.61 19.82
CA ILE A 159 2.79 3.94 21.07
C ILE A 159 4.28 3.60 21.05
N GLU A 160 4.92 3.72 22.22
CA GLU A 160 6.31 3.35 22.38
C GLU A 160 6.50 1.85 22.06
N PRO A 161 7.63 1.45 21.44
CA PRO A 161 7.84 0.06 21.02
C PRO A 161 7.72 -0.96 22.16
N ASP A 162 8.13 -0.61 23.38
CA ASP A 162 8.02 -1.46 24.57
C ASP A 162 6.57 -1.68 25.04
N MET A 163 5.64 -0.81 24.61
CA MET A 163 4.21 -0.89 24.89
C MET A 163 3.43 -1.65 23.81
N MET A 164 4.07 -2.05 22.71
CA MET A 164 3.45 -2.89 21.69
C MET A 164 2.96 -4.22 22.28
N PRO A 165 1.80 -4.74 21.85
CA PRO A 165 1.30 -6.03 22.31
C PRO A 165 2.32 -7.13 21.98
N THR A 166 2.59 -7.98 22.96
CA THR A 166 3.44 -9.16 22.80
C THR A 166 2.58 -10.40 22.67
N TRP A 167 3.09 -11.42 21.98
CA TRP A 167 2.46 -12.73 21.90
C TRP A 167 3.11 -13.69 22.93
N PRO A 168 2.32 -14.49 23.69
CA PRO A 168 0.86 -14.46 23.78
C PRO A 168 0.36 -13.18 24.47
N ALA A 169 -0.85 -12.74 24.10
CA ALA A 169 -1.41 -11.50 24.64
C ALA A 169 -1.62 -11.65 26.17
N LYS A 170 -1.06 -10.72 26.96
CA LYS A 170 -1.15 -10.72 28.44
C LYS A 170 -2.58 -10.75 29.00
N SER A 171 -3.60 -10.54 28.17
CA SER A 171 -5.03 -10.69 28.55
C SER A 171 -5.49 -12.14 28.70
N GLU A 172 -4.71 -13.13 28.25
CA GLU A 172 -5.06 -14.56 28.39
C GLU A 172 -4.74 -15.14 29.78
N ASP A 173 -3.99 -14.42 30.61
CA ASP A 173 -3.61 -14.83 31.98
C ASP A 173 -4.61 -14.38 33.05
N THR A 174 -5.91 -14.37 32.77
CA THR A 174 -6.92 -14.22 33.85
C THR A 174 -7.18 -15.61 34.43
N PRO A 175 -6.78 -15.93 35.68
CA PRO A 175 -7.12 -17.21 36.27
C PRO A 175 -8.63 -17.29 36.34
N GLN A 176 -9.22 -18.29 35.67
CA GLN A 176 -10.61 -18.64 35.88
C GLN A 176 -10.79 -18.89 37.37
N LEU A 177 -11.49 -17.98 38.06
CA LEU A 177 -11.95 -18.18 39.43
C LEU A 177 -12.73 -19.50 39.43
N GLN A 178 -12.08 -20.54 39.98
CA GLN A 178 -12.68 -21.83 40.24
C GLN A 178 -13.85 -21.62 41.21
N LEU A 179 -15.06 -21.55 40.68
CA LEU A 179 -16.25 -21.81 41.48
C LEU A 179 -16.19 -23.28 41.86
N SER A 180 -15.89 -23.55 43.12
CA SER A 180 -15.98 -24.87 43.74
C SER A 180 -17.13 -24.87 44.77
N PRO A 181 -17.68 -26.04 45.10
CA PRO A 181 -18.68 -26.80 44.36
C PRO A 181 -20.12 -26.45 44.76
#